data_AF-A0AA46CB97-F1
#
_entry.id   AF-A0AA46CB97-F1
#
_cell.length_a   1.000
_cell.length_b   1.000
_cell.length_c   1.000
_cell.angle_alpha   90.00
_cell.angle_beta   90.00
_cell.angle_gamma   90.00
#
_symmetry.space_group_name_H-M   'P 1'
#
loop_
_entity.id
_entity.type
_entity.pdbx_description
1 polymer ?
#
loop_
_entity_poly.entity_id
_entity_poly.type
_entity_poly.pdbx_seq_one_letter_code
_entity_poly.pdbx_strand_id
1 'polypeptide(L)'
;MHRRHFLHSAGLALAAASTGSWAATGKVAAAPSSPLPAMPPGALPEQFAAALPLAPIRASVDRIIAINGCTRPFRAQGPRIEAERIGRKTVVHNYGHGGSGWSLSWGAAEHALRLVRAADADVRELAVIGCGAIGLTTALVAQRAGLRVRIYARERLPDVRSFYATGVWSPDSRVCTSEYASADFRTRWEEMARISFRRYQTLLGLPGEPIEWRDGYALSDVPFDQPSASAEAHEPDYPPLERELLDDLGPRSQPVAPGRHPFPVPFVRRYSQLTFNLSAYARLLMDDFLQAGGELQTRSFEHPRQFGQLREKILVNATGYGARALLGDDSVIPVRGQTARLIPQPEVTYGLVWRGHNLNVVPRRDGVLVQAQGANDFNNPDPTPDHAASAAAVRELARLFPQA
;
A
#
# COMPACT_ATOMS: atom_id res chain seq x y z
N MET A 1 -36.11 -41.81 -0.10
CA MET A 1 -37.58 -41.67 -0.16
C MET A 1 -38.02 -40.56 0.76
N HIS A 2 -39.05 -39.86 0.33
CA HIS A 2 -39.65 -38.63 0.84
C HIS A 2 -40.46 -38.78 2.15
N ARG A 3 -40.74 -37.61 2.74
CA ARG A 3 -41.90 -37.20 3.58
C ARG A 3 -41.79 -37.52 5.07
N ARG A 4 -41.71 -36.52 5.96
CA ARG A 4 -42.65 -35.42 6.32
C ARG A 4 -43.70 -35.85 7.35
N HIS A 5 -43.83 -34.97 8.37
CA HIS A 5 -45.00 -34.66 9.19
C HIS A 5 -45.33 -35.64 10.36
N PHE A 6 -45.82 -35.21 11.53
CA PHE A 6 -46.62 -34.02 11.88
C PHE A 6 -46.52 -33.66 13.39
N LEU A 7 -46.95 -32.43 13.69
CA LEU A 7 -46.92 -31.62 14.92
C LEU A 7 -47.97 -32.00 16.00
N HIS A 8 -47.80 -31.45 17.22
CA HIS A 8 -48.82 -30.73 18.01
C HIS A 8 -48.13 -29.95 19.17
N SER A 9 -48.04 -28.60 19.14
CA SER A 9 -48.97 -27.55 19.66
C SER A 9 -48.85 -27.32 21.18
N ALA A 10 -48.90 -26.14 21.81
CA ALA A 10 -49.25 -24.73 21.53
C ALA A 10 -48.63 -23.86 22.68
N GLY A 11 -48.54 -22.52 22.72
CA GLY A 11 -49.05 -21.34 21.99
C GLY A 11 -48.45 -20.08 22.69
N LEU A 12 -48.85 -18.81 22.54
CA LEU A 12 -49.62 -18.01 21.58
C LEU A 12 -49.53 -16.55 22.12
N ALA A 13 -49.17 -15.55 21.30
CA ALA A 13 -49.57 -14.13 21.40
C ALA A 13 -48.89 -13.33 20.25
N LEU A 14 -49.54 -13.19 19.09
CA LEU A 14 -50.48 -12.12 18.66
C LEU A 14 -49.79 -10.96 17.92
N ALA A 15 -49.78 -11.09 16.59
CA ALA A 15 -49.58 -10.01 15.63
C ALA A 15 -50.93 -9.70 14.96
N ALA A 16 -51.29 -8.42 14.89
CA ALA A 16 -52.44 -7.96 14.12
C ALA A 16 -51.92 -7.21 12.89
N ALA A 17 -52.27 -7.72 11.70
CA ALA A 17 -52.10 -7.06 10.42
C ALA A 17 -53.31 -6.16 10.13
N SER A 18 -53.07 -5.02 9.49
CA SER A 18 -54.12 -4.25 8.82
C SER A 18 -53.72 -3.97 7.37
N THR A 19 -54.26 -4.76 6.45
CA THR A 19 -54.38 -4.42 5.04
C THR A 19 -55.59 -3.51 4.88
N GLY A 20 -55.36 -2.23 4.56
CA GLY A 20 -56.41 -1.27 4.23
C GLY A 20 -56.14 -0.63 2.88
N SER A 21 -56.90 -1.04 1.86
CA SER A 21 -57.03 -0.33 0.59
C SER A 21 -57.48 1.10 0.82
N TRP A 22 -56.78 2.07 0.24
CA TRP A 22 -57.28 3.44 0.11
C TRP A 22 -57.56 3.73 -1.37
N ALA A 23 -58.74 3.31 -1.80
CA ALA A 23 -59.45 4.01 -2.86
C ALA A 23 -60.38 5.01 -2.18
N ALA A 24 -59.97 6.27 -2.13
CA ALA A 24 -60.85 7.38 -1.76
C ALA A 24 -60.49 8.59 -2.61
N THR A 25 -61.37 8.83 -3.57
CA THR A 25 -61.56 10.07 -4.32
C THR A 25 -61.61 11.27 -3.38
N GLY A 26 -60.59 12.12 -3.46
CA GLY A 26 -60.59 13.46 -2.91
C GLY A 26 -59.57 14.28 -3.69
N LYS A 27 -60.02 15.27 -4.47
CA LYS A 27 -59.14 16.27 -5.08
C LYS A 27 -58.52 17.10 -3.95
N VAL A 28 -57.39 16.66 -3.41
CA VAL A 28 -56.52 17.53 -2.62
C VAL A 28 -55.76 18.39 -3.62
N ALA A 29 -56.11 19.67 -3.68
CA ALA A 29 -55.34 20.65 -4.43
C ALA A 29 -53.91 20.66 -3.87
N ALA A 30 -52.93 20.29 -4.70
CA ALA A 30 -51.53 20.44 -4.36
C ALA A 30 -51.24 21.92 -4.14
N ALA A 31 -50.89 22.30 -2.90
CA ALA A 31 -50.37 23.63 -2.64
C ALA A 31 -49.04 23.78 -3.41
N PRO A 32 -48.83 24.90 -4.15
CA PRO A 32 -47.57 25.11 -4.85
C PRO A 32 -46.44 25.13 -3.82
N SER A 33 -45.40 24.31 -4.04
CA SER A 33 -44.20 24.32 -3.22
C SER A 33 -43.59 25.71 -3.27
N SER A 34 -43.47 26.37 -2.11
CA SER A 34 -42.72 27.61 -2.00
C SER A 34 -41.29 27.36 -2.49
N PRO A 35 -40.76 28.15 -3.43
CA PRO A 35 -39.37 28.01 -3.83
C PRO A 35 -38.49 28.28 -2.61
N LEU A 36 -37.48 27.44 -2.41
CA LEU A 36 -36.45 27.69 -1.41
C LEU A 36 -35.86 29.09 -1.65
N PRO A 37 -35.66 29.91 -0.60
CA PRO A 37 -35.10 31.24 -0.77
C PRO A 37 -33.76 31.15 -1.51
N ALA A 38 -33.65 31.91 -2.61
CA ALA A 38 -32.42 31.94 -3.39
C ALA A 38 -31.29 32.50 -2.53
N MET A 39 -30.24 31.70 -2.36
CA MET A 39 -28.99 32.14 -1.73
C MET A 39 -28.42 33.33 -2.52
N PRO A 40 -27.98 34.41 -1.85
CA PRO A 40 -27.31 35.51 -2.55
C PRO A 40 -26.05 34.99 -3.26
N PRO A 41 -25.79 35.41 -4.51
CA PRO A 41 -24.59 34.99 -5.23
C PRO A 41 -23.35 35.50 -4.49
N GLY A 42 -22.51 34.59 -4.00
CA GLY A 42 -21.21 34.89 -3.38
C GLY A 42 -21.06 34.53 -1.90
N ALA A 43 -22.12 34.08 -1.22
CA ALA A 43 -22.01 33.55 0.14
C ALA A 43 -22.15 32.02 0.12
N LEU A 44 -21.07 31.30 -0.17
CA LEU A 44 -20.96 29.93 0.35
C LEU A 44 -20.89 30.11 1.87
N PRO A 45 -21.79 29.52 2.69
CA PRO A 45 -21.55 29.48 4.12
C PRO A 45 -20.18 28.81 4.33
N GLU A 46 -19.42 29.21 5.34
CA GLU A 46 -18.34 28.35 5.85
C GLU A 46 -19.02 27.07 6.38
N GLN A 47 -19.32 26.14 5.48
CA GLN A 47 -20.26 25.03 5.69
C GLN A 47 -19.68 23.90 6.56
N PHE A 48 -18.40 24.01 6.95
CA PHE A 48 -17.71 23.03 7.77
C PHE A 48 -16.87 23.75 8.83
N ALA A 49 -16.76 23.14 10.01
CA ALA A 49 -15.87 23.62 11.07
C ALA A 49 -14.48 23.93 10.48
N ALA A 50 -13.89 25.05 10.92
CA ALA A 50 -12.53 25.40 10.54
C ALA A 50 -11.61 24.19 10.77
N ALA A 51 -10.74 23.90 9.81
CA ALA A 51 -9.79 22.80 9.93
C ALA A 51 -9.03 22.96 11.26
N LEU A 52 -9.08 21.92 12.10
CA LEU A 52 -8.36 21.93 13.36
C LEU A 52 -6.88 22.22 13.09
N PRO A 53 -6.23 23.05 13.93
CA PRO A 53 -4.81 23.31 13.78
C PRO A 53 -4.03 21.99 13.80
N LEU A 54 -3.06 21.85 12.91
CA LEU A 54 -2.24 20.64 12.84
C LEU A 54 -1.44 20.50 14.14
N ALA A 55 -1.58 19.37 14.82
CA ALA A 55 -0.79 19.07 16.01
C ALA A 55 0.71 19.04 15.66
N PRO A 56 1.59 19.76 16.38
CA PRO A 56 3.01 19.71 16.12
C PRO A 56 3.56 18.32 16.40
N ILE A 57 4.44 17.83 15.53
CA ILE A 57 5.08 16.53 15.71
C ILE A 57 6.15 16.67 16.81
N ARG A 58 6.08 15.81 17.83
CA ARG A 58 7.10 15.72 18.88
C ARG A 58 8.33 15.00 18.34
N ALA A 59 9.11 15.70 17.53
CA ALA A 59 10.31 15.20 16.88
C ALA A 59 11.53 15.35 17.81
N SER A 60 11.81 14.30 18.57
CA SER A 60 12.99 14.23 19.42
C SER A 60 13.65 12.86 19.34
N VAL A 61 14.98 12.83 19.44
CA VAL A 61 15.80 11.61 19.26
C VAL A 61 15.51 10.57 20.35
N ASP A 62 15.22 11.01 21.58
CA ASP A 62 14.83 10.14 22.70
C ASP A 62 13.48 9.44 22.49
N ARG A 63 12.66 9.91 21.55
CA ARG A 63 11.40 9.26 21.16
C ARG A 63 11.59 8.17 20.11
N ILE A 64 12.80 7.93 19.57
CA ILE A 64 13.05 6.85 18.63
C ILE A 64 12.92 5.51 19.37
N ILE A 65 11.94 4.71 18.98
CA ILE A 65 11.67 3.37 19.56
C ILE A 65 12.10 2.23 18.66
N ALA A 66 12.38 2.49 17.38
CA ALA A 66 12.94 1.51 16.46
C ALA A 66 13.63 2.21 15.28
N ILE A 67 14.67 1.58 14.75
CA ILE A 67 15.27 1.94 13.47
C ILE A 67 15.36 0.66 12.64
N ASN A 68 14.78 0.69 11.44
CA ASN A 68 14.79 -0.46 10.55
C ASN A 68 15.43 -0.10 9.22
N GLY A 69 16.40 -0.92 8.80
CA GLY A 69 16.97 -0.90 7.46
C GLY A 69 16.36 -2.00 6.57
N CYS A 70 16.12 -1.67 5.31
CA CYS A 70 15.62 -2.61 4.32
C CYS A 70 16.23 -2.35 2.95
N THR A 71 16.09 -3.33 2.06
CA THR A 71 16.43 -3.21 0.65
C THR A 71 15.18 -3.42 -0.19
N ARG A 72 14.96 -2.51 -1.13
CA ARG A 72 13.90 -2.56 -2.12
C ARG A 72 14.47 -3.20 -3.39
N PRO A 73 13.86 -4.26 -3.93
CA PRO A 73 14.39 -4.94 -5.12
C PRO A 73 14.00 -4.19 -6.38
N PHE A 74 14.80 -3.22 -6.80
CA PHE A 74 14.60 -2.48 -8.04
C PHE A 74 15.06 -3.29 -9.25
N ARG A 75 14.38 -3.13 -10.40
CA ARG A 75 14.82 -3.61 -11.71
C ARG A 75 14.56 -2.50 -12.73
N ALA A 76 15.53 -2.20 -13.59
CA ALA A 76 15.38 -1.15 -14.59
C ALA A 76 14.20 -1.42 -15.54
N GLN A 77 13.99 -2.68 -15.91
CA GLN A 77 12.95 -3.13 -16.84
C GLN A 77 11.54 -3.24 -16.20
N GLY A 78 11.43 -3.00 -14.90
CA GLY A 78 10.21 -3.29 -14.15
C GLY A 78 10.20 -4.64 -13.44
N PRO A 79 9.11 -4.95 -12.71
CA PRO A 79 8.96 -6.24 -12.05
C PRO A 79 9.04 -7.40 -13.04
N ARG A 80 9.74 -8.48 -12.67
CA ARG A 80 9.75 -9.73 -13.42
C ARG A 80 8.48 -10.50 -13.06
N ILE A 81 7.51 -10.51 -13.97
CA ILE A 81 6.26 -11.27 -13.89
C ILE A 81 6.15 -12.17 -15.13
N GLU A 82 6.74 -13.35 -15.06
CA GLU A 82 6.86 -14.27 -16.19
C GLU A 82 6.95 -15.73 -15.73
N ALA A 83 6.63 -16.67 -16.62
CA ALA A 83 6.72 -18.10 -16.34
C ALA A 83 7.97 -18.72 -16.97
N GLU A 84 8.68 -19.54 -16.20
CA GLU A 84 9.87 -20.28 -16.62
C GLU A 84 9.73 -21.77 -16.25
N ARG A 85 10.35 -22.66 -17.03
CA ARG A 85 10.42 -24.09 -16.70
C ARG A 85 11.77 -24.40 -16.04
N ILE A 86 11.74 -24.67 -14.73
CA ILE A 86 12.94 -25.06 -13.96
C ILE A 86 12.84 -26.54 -13.63
N GLY A 87 13.58 -27.37 -14.37
CA GLY A 87 13.46 -28.83 -14.30
C GLY A 87 12.03 -29.28 -14.62
N ARG A 88 11.39 -30.01 -13.70
CA ARG A 88 9.99 -30.49 -13.84
C ARG A 88 8.94 -29.51 -13.32
N LYS A 89 9.33 -28.30 -12.91
CA LYS A 89 8.46 -27.32 -12.26
C LYS A 89 8.20 -26.13 -13.17
N THR A 90 6.96 -25.64 -13.22
CA THR A 90 6.70 -24.30 -13.75
C THR A 90 6.87 -23.29 -12.62
N VAL A 91 7.74 -22.30 -12.83
CA VAL A 91 8.00 -21.23 -11.87
C VAL A 91 7.53 -19.92 -12.47
N VAL A 92 6.54 -19.30 -11.85
CA VAL A 92 6.11 -17.95 -12.17
C VAL A 92 6.90 -16.99 -11.28
N HIS A 93 7.76 -16.18 -11.87
CA HIS A 93 8.48 -15.13 -11.15
C HIS A 93 7.53 -13.97 -10.85
N ASN A 94 7.64 -13.39 -9.65
CA ASN A 94 6.90 -12.20 -9.25
C ASN A 94 7.74 -11.38 -8.25
N TYR A 95 8.75 -10.67 -8.74
CA TYR A 95 9.68 -9.89 -7.90
C TYR A 95 10.25 -8.68 -8.68
N GLY A 96 11.01 -7.82 -8.00
CA GLY A 96 11.63 -6.66 -8.66
C GLY A 96 10.75 -5.39 -8.68
N HIS A 97 9.92 -5.19 -7.66
CA HIS A 97 8.91 -4.11 -7.62
C HIS A 97 9.42 -2.76 -7.12
N GLY A 98 10.72 -2.62 -6.85
CA GLY A 98 11.30 -1.38 -6.31
C GLY A 98 10.60 -0.93 -5.02
N GLY A 99 10.29 0.36 -4.95
CA GLY A 99 9.53 0.98 -3.85
C GLY A 99 8.03 0.71 -3.89
N SER A 100 7.50 0.17 -5.00
CA SER A 100 6.06 0.01 -5.24
C SER A 100 5.47 -1.31 -4.72
N GLY A 101 6.23 -2.11 -3.98
CA GLY A 101 5.89 -3.49 -3.61
C GLY A 101 4.50 -3.65 -2.99
N TRP A 102 4.14 -2.86 -1.99
CA TRP A 102 2.78 -2.88 -1.43
C TRP A 102 1.76 -2.29 -2.40
N SER A 103 2.03 -1.11 -2.96
CA SER A 103 1.09 -0.41 -3.87
C SER A 103 0.61 -1.27 -5.03
N LEU A 104 1.47 -2.14 -5.58
CA LEU A 104 1.14 -3.00 -6.74
C LEU A 104 0.82 -4.46 -6.37
N SER A 105 0.86 -4.83 -5.08
CA SER A 105 0.94 -6.24 -4.66
C SER A 105 -0.24 -7.10 -5.09
N TRP A 106 -1.46 -6.56 -5.13
CA TRP A 106 -2.67 -7.29 -5.48
C TRP A 106 -2.82 -7.43 -7.00
N GLY A 107 -2.51 -6.38 -7.75
CA GLY A 107 -2.47 -6.41 -9.20
C GLY A 107 -1.38 -7.35 -9.72
N ALA A 108 -0.16 -7.25 -9.19
CA ALA A 108 0.93 -8.15 -9.53
C ALA A 108 0.57 -9.63 -9.24
N ALA A 109 -0.16 -9.88 -8.15
CA ALA A 109 -0.68 -11.20 -7.81
C ALA A 109 -1.69 -11.73 -8.85
N GLU A 110 -2.60 -10.91 -9.35
CA GLU A 110 -3.53 -11.29 -10.43
C GLU A 110 -2.80 -11.63 -11.73
N HIS A 111 -1.80 -10.83 -12.11
CA HIS A 111 -0.97 -11.14 -13.28
C HIS A 111 -0.20 -12.46 -13.13
N ALA A 112 0.37 -12.72 -11.94
CA ALA A 112 1.02 -13.99 -11.65
C ALA A 112 0.02 -15.17 -11.70
N LEU A 113 -1.20 -15.01 -11.17
CA LEU A 113 -2.24 -16.05 -11.20
C LEU A 113 -2.67 -16.38 -12.64
N ARG A 114 -2.75 -15.39 -13.55
CA ARG A 114 -3.02 -15.65 -14.97
C ARG A 114 -1.96 -16.56 -15.59
N LEU A 115 -0.68 -16.34 -15.28
CA LEU A 115 0.42 -17.20 -15.75
C LEU A 115 0.36 -18.60 -15.14
N VAL A 116 -0.01 -18.72 -13.85
CA VAL A 116 -0.24 -20.01 -13.19
C VAL A 116 -1.35 -20.79 -13.91
N ARG A 117 -2.47 -20.15 -14.24
CA ARG A 117 -3.60 -20.78 -14.96
C ARG A 117 -3.29 -21.08 -16.42
N ALA A 118 -2.51 -20.24 -17.08
CA ALA A 118 -2.05 -20.49 -18.45
C ALA A 118 -1.11 -21.71 -18.52
N ALA A 119 -0.33 -21.96 -17.47
CA ALA A 119 0.55 -23.12 -17.39
C ALA A 119 -0.20 -24.43 -17.11
N ASP A 120 -1.29 -24.38 -16.33
CA ASP A 120 -2.18 -25.51 -16.06
C ASP A 120 -3.57 -24.98 -15.64
N ALA A 121 -4.55 -25.09 -16.52
CA ALA A 121 -5.91 -24.65 -16.25
C ALA A 121 -6.55 -25.44 -15.08
N ASP A 122 -6.12 -26.68 -14.89
CA ASP A 122 -6.62 -27.61 -13.88
C ASP A 122 -5.80 -27.60 -12.58
N VAL A 123 -4.89 -26.64 -12.42
CA VAL A 123 -4.15 -26.46 -11.17
C VAL A 123 -5.11 -26.38 -9.96
N ARG A 124 -4.76 -27.12 -8.90
CA ARG A 124 -5.47 -27.14 -7.61
C ARG A 124 -4.56 -26.83 -6.42
N GLU A 125 -3.24 -26.89 -6.61
CA GLU A 125 -2.24 -26.67 -5.58
C GLU A 125 -1.15 -25.72 -6.09
N LEU A 126 -0.73 -24.77 -5.26
CA LEU A 126 0.30 -23.78 -5.58
C LEU A 126 1.30 -23.64 -4.44
N ALA A 127 2.58 -23.65 -4.77
CA ALA A 127 3.62 -23.19 -3.86
C ALA A 127 3.92 -21.71 -4.10
N VAL A 128 4.07 -20.92 -3.03
CA VAL A 128 4.60 -19.56 -3.11
C VAL A 128 5.90 -19.51 -2.32
N ILE A 129 6.96 -18.97 -2.91
CA ILE A 129 8.27 -18.85 -2.27
C ILE A 129 8.47 -17.40 -1.86
N GLY A 130 8.47 -17.16 -0.55
CA GLY A 130 8.52 -15.82 0.06
C GLY A 130 7.19 -15.41 0.70
N CYS A 131 7.27 -14.81 1.89
CA CYS A 131 6.13 -14.36 2.70
C CYS A 131 6.20 -12.84 2.99
N GLY A 132 6.71 -12.07 2.03
CA GLY A 132 6.60 -10.61 2.02
C GLY A 132 5.30 -10.13 1.37
N ALA A 133 5.19 -8.83 1.13
CA ALA A 133 4.02 -8.20 0.50
C ALA A 133 3.52 -8.98 -0.74
N ILE A 134 4.39 -9.16 -1.73
CA ILE A 134 4.05 -9.82 -3.00
C ILE A 134 3.67 -11.29 -2.81
N GLY A 135 4.43 -12.02 -1.99
CA GLY A 135 4.19 -13.45 -1.75
C GLY A 135 2.85 -13.70 -1.06
N LEU A 136 2.56 -12.95 0.00
CA LEU A 136 1.33 -13.12 0.77
C LEU A 136 0.08 -12.69 -0.02
N THR A 137 0.13 -11.57 -0.76
CA THR A 137 -1.02 -11.19 -1.61
C THR A 137 -1.21 -12.16 -2.77
N THR A 138 -0.12 -12.69 -3.36
CA THR A 138 -0.21 -13.76 -4.37
C THR A 138 -0.91 -14.99 -3.80
N ALA A 139 -0.53 -15.41 -2.59
CA ALA A 139 -1.14 -16.56 -1.94
C ALA A 139 -2.64 -16.36 -1.68
N LEU A 140 -3.03 -15.18 -1.20
CA LEU A 140 -4.43 -14.83 -0.96
C LEU A 140 -5.26 -14.76 -2.25
N VAL A 141 -4.72 -14.18 -3.32
CA VAL A 141 -5.37 -14.15 -4.64
C VAL A 141 -5.57 -15.58 -5.16
N ALA A 142 -4.57 -16.44 -5.04
CA ALA A 142 -4.67 -17.85 -5.42
C ALA A 142 -5.70 -18.62 -4.56
N GLN A 143 -5.77 -18.40 -3.25
CA GLN A 143 -6.79 -19.02 -2.38
C GLN A 143 -8.21 -18.59 -2.78
N ARG A 144 -8.42 -17.32 -3.08
CA ARG A 144 -9.71 -16.79 -3.56
C ARG A 144 -10.12 -17.38 -4.89
N ALA A 145 -9.15 -17.76 -5.73
CA ALA A 145 -9.36 -18.50 -6.96
C ALA A 145 -9.53 -20.03 -6.75
N GLY A 146 -9.64 -20.48 -5.50
CA GLY A 146 -9.93 -21.87 -5.13
C GLY A 146 -8.71 -22.80 -5.07
N LEU A 147 -7.49 -22.28 -5.11
CA LEU A 147 -6.28 -23.11 -5.00
C LEU A 147 -5.95 -23.38 -3.52
N ARG A 148 -5.43 -24.58 -3.25
CA ARG A 148 -4.74 -24.88 -2.00
C ARG A 148 -3.33 -24.32 -2.08
N VAL A 149 -2.98 -23.41 -1.18
CA VAL A 149 -1.72 -22.67 -1.26
C VAL A 149 -0.84 -22.98 -0.07
N ARG A 150 0.44 -23.21 -0.36
CA ARG A 150 1.48 -23.35 0.66
C ARG A 150 2.58 -22.32 0.40
N ILE A 151 2.89 -21.52 1.42
CA ILE A 151 4.02 -20.60 1.38
C ILE A 151 5.25 -21.28 2.00
N TYR A 152 6.35 -21.29 1.25
CA TYR A 152 7.67 -21.66 1.74
C TYR A 152 8.50 -20.39 1.90
N ALA A 153 8.94 -20.09 3.12
CA ALA A 153 9.75 -18.90 3.37
C ALA A 153 10.68 -19.08 4.56
N ARG A 154 11.86 -18.45 4.51
CA ARG A 154 12.77 -18.35 5.65
C ARG A 154 12.20 -17.44 6.73
N GLU A 155 11.67 -16.31 6.28
CA GLU A 155 11.13 -15.22 7.09
C GLU A 155 9.66 -14.97 6.70
N ARG A 156 8.85 -14.46 7.62
CA ARG A 156 7.44 -14.13 7.43
C ARG A 156 7.12 -12.80 8.09
N LEU A 157 6.04 -12.14 7.69
CA LEU A 157 5.58 -10.95 8.39
C LEU A 157 5.42 -11.23 9.89
N PRO A 158 5.91 -10.35 10.79
CA PRO A 158 6.48 -9.02 10.53
C PRO A 158 8.00 -8.98 10.22
N ASP A 159 8.71 -10.09 10.27
CA ASP A 159 10.19 -10.14 10.20
C ASP A 159 10.75 -10.14 8.76
N VAL A 160 10.12 -9.39 7.86
CA VAL A 160 10.48 -9.31 6.42
C VAL A 160 10.65 -7.87 5.96
N ARG A 161 11.44 -7.67 4.91
CA ARG A 161 11.79 -6.32 4.40
C ARG A 161 10.58 -5.46 4.03
N SER A 162 9.49 -6.06 3.53
CA SER A 162 8.26 -5.33 3.24
C SER A 162 7.55 -4.77 4.47
N PHE A 163 7.79 -5.32 5.67
CA PHE A 163 7.24 -4.78 6.92
C PHE A 163 7.93 -3.48 7.36
N TYR A 164 9.18 -3.28 6.92
CA TYR A 164 9.96 -2.08 7.20
C TYR A 164 9.73 -0.95 6.20
N ALA A 165 8.79 -1.11 5.27
CA ALA A 165 8.41 -0.06 4.34
C ALA A 165 7.78 1.13 5.08
N THR A 166 7.89 2.31 4.48
CA THR A 166 7.30 3.55 5.01
C THR A 166 5.79 3.41 5.17
N GLY A 167 5.13 2.69 4.24
CA GLY A 167 3.71 2.35 4.33
C GLY A 167 2.81 3.41 3.70
N VAL A 168 3.10 3.81 2.47
CA VAL A 168 2.26 4.75 1.69
C VAL A 168 1.99 4.17 0.31
N TRP A 169 0.91 4.63 -0.32
CA TRP A 169 0.60 4.35 -1.72
C TRP A 169 1.53 5.10 -2.65
N SER A 170 2.56 4.42 -3.15
CA SER A 170 3.52 4.97 -4.11
C SER A 170 3.73 3.97 -5.27
N PRO A 171 2.80 3.87 -6.22
CA PRO A 171 2.76 2.79 -7.22
C PRO A 171 3.84 2.87 -8.29
N ASP A 172 4.45 4.03 -8.52
CA ASP A 172 5.54 4.23 -9.49
C ASP A 172 6.92 4.41 -8.84
N SER A 173 7.02 4.33 -7.51
CA SER A 173 8.27 4.51 -6.76
C SER A 173 9.35 3.52 -7.18
N ARG A 174 10.29 3.99 -8.01
CA ARG A 174 11.38 3.18 -8.60
C ARG A 174 10.83 1.88 -9.20
N VAL A 175 9.72 1.94 -9.92
CA VAL A 175 9.09 0.72 -10.46
C VAL A 175 9.82 0.22 -11.71
N CYS A 176 10.24 1.12 -12.60
CA CYS A 176 11.06 0.89 -13.80
C CYS A 176 11.75 2.21 -14.18
N THR A 177 12.79 2.20 -15.02
CA THR A 177 13.34 3.44 -15.58
C THR A 177 12.54 3.92 -16.79
N SER A 178 12.66 5.21 -17.11
CA SER A 178 12.00 5.81 -18.28
C SER A 178 12.42 5.16 -19.60
N GLU A 179 13.66 4.68 -19.69
CA GLU A 179 14.18 3.92 -20.84
C GLU A 179 13.34 2.67 -21.14
N TYR A 180 12.85 1.97 -20.11
CA TYR A 180 12.09 0.73 -20.25
C TYR A 180 10.57 0.92 -20.09
N ALA A 181 10.08 2.16 -20.01
CA ALA A 181 8.67 2.49 -19.82
C ALA A 181 7.86 2.37 -21.13
N SER A 182 7.93 1.22 -21.78
CA SER A 182 7.22 0.91 -23.03
C SER A 182 5.69 1.01 -22.87
N ALA A 183 4.96 1.11 -23.99
CA ALA A 183 3.50 1.13 -23.98
C ALA A 183 2.90 -0.11 -23.29
N ASP A 184 3.48 -1.28 -23.53
CA ASP A 184 3.07 -2.54 -22.89
C ASP A 184 3.37 -2.56 -21.39
N PHE A 185 4.50 -1.96 -20.97
CA PHE A 185 4.79 -1.81 -19.55
C PHE A 185 3.78 -0.86 -18.89
N ARG A 186 3.54 0.32 -19.47
CA ARG A 186 2.60 1.32 -18.98
C ARG A 186 1.20 0.74 -18.80
N THR A 187 0.71 0.01 -19.81
CA THR A 187 -0.60 -0.66 -19.77
C THR A 187 -0.69 -1.68 -18.63
N ARG A 188 0.31 -2.57 -18.51
CA ARG A 188 0.34 -3.57 -17.43
C ARG A 188 0.49 -2.93 -16.06
N TRP A 189 1.31 -1.89 -15.94
CA TRP A 189 1.51 -1.16 -14.69
C TRP A 189 0.20 -0.49 -14.24
N GLU A 190 -0.51 0.16 -15.16
CA GLU A 190 -1.79 0.83 -14.87
C GLU A 190 -2.83 -0.19 -14.41
N GLU A 191 -2.92 -1.33 -15.10
CA GLU A 191 -3.80 -2.44 -14.70
C GLU A 191 -3.47 -2.92 -13.28
N MET A 192 -2.20 -3.19 -12.97
CA MET A 192 -1.77 -3.61 -11.64
C MET A 192 -2.12 -2.57 -10.56
N ALA A 193 -1.89 -1.29 -10.84
CA ALA A 193 -2.17 -0.20 -9.93
C ALA A 193 -3.68 -0.07 -9.67
N ARG A 194 -4.51 -0.05 -10.72
CA ARG A 194 -5.97 0.08 -10.59
C ARG A 194 -6.60 -1.09 -9.82
N ILE A 195 -6.15 -2.32 -10.09
CA ILE A 195 -6.60 -3.51 -9.33
C ILE A 195 -6.23 -3.36 -7.85
N SER A 196 -4.99 -3.01 -7.57
CA SER A 196 -4.50 -2.87 -6.20
C SER A 196 -5.20 -1.75 -5.46
N PHE A 197 -5.37 -0.60 -6.10
CA PHE A 197 -6.06 0.54 -5.53
C PHE A 197 -7.50 0.21 -5.16
N ARG A 198 -8.26 -0.41 -6.08
CA ARG A 198 -9.63 -0.88 -5.82
C ARG A 198 -9.68 -1.84 -4.64
N ARG A 199 -8.70 -2.75 -4.57
CA ARG A 199 -8.59 -3.69 -3.47
C ARG A 199 -8.35 -3.00 -2.13
N TYR A 200 -7.50 -1.98 -2.09
CA TYR A 200 -7.26 -1.19 -0.89
C TYR A 200 -8.50 -0.44 -0.39
N GLN A 201 -9.37 0.03 -1.30
CA GLN A 201 -10.65 0.64 -0.90
C GLN A 201 -11.52 -0.34 -0.09
N THR A 202 -11.46 -1.65 -0.37
CA THR A 202 -12.23 -2.67 0.37
C THR A 202 -11.72 -2.93 1.79
N LEU A 203 -10.57 -2.36 2.15
CA LEU A 203 -9.94 -2.52 3.46
C LEU A 203 -10.12 -1.30 4.37
N LEU A 204 -10.73 -0.23 3.85
CA LEU A 204 -11.07 0.97 4.62
C LEU A 204 -12.17 0.66 5.64
N GLY A 205 -12.06 1.24 6.84
CA GLY A 205 -13.05 1.07 7.91
C GLY A 205 -13.03 -0.28 8.63
N LEU A 206 -12.12 -1.20 8.25
CA LEU A 206 -11.93 -2.46 8.99
C LEU A 206 -11.32 -2.21 10.38
N PRO A 207 -11.59 -3.10 11.36
CA PRO A 207 -10.94 -3.05 12.67
C PRO A 207 -9.41 -3.05 12.54
N GLY A 208 -8.75 -2.22 13.34
CA GLY A 208 -7.31 -2.01 13.28
C GLY A 208 -6.85 -1.11 12.13
N GLU A 209 -7.77 -0.62 11.29
CA GLU A 209 -7.53 0.37 10.24
C GLU A 209 -6.29 0.04 9.40
N PRO A 210 -6.21 -1.15 8.77
CA PRO A 210 -5.01 -1.59 8.05
C PRO A 210 -4.61 -0.63 6.92
N ILE A 211 -5.60 0.02 6.32
CA ILE A 211 -5.48 1.00 5.25
C ILE A 211 -6.33 2.21 5.63
N GLU A 212 -5.79 3.41 5.45
CA GLU A 212 -6.48 4.67 5.73
C GLU A 212 -6.15 5.71 4.66
N TRP A 213 -7.08 6.63 4.41
CA TRP A 213 -6.74 7.89 3.75
C TRP A 213 -6.15 8.86 4.77
N ARG A 214 -5.02 9.47 4.43
CA ARG A 214 -4.38 10.51 5.23
C ARG A 214 -4.08 11.70 4.35
N ASP A 215 -4.21 12.88 4.93
CA ASP A 215 -3.63 14.06 4.32
C ASP A 215 -2.13 14.09 4.52
N GLY A 216 -1.44 14.74 3.61
CA GLY A 216 -0.04 15.07 3.77
C GLY A 216 0.26 16.45 3.20
N TYR A 217 1.41 16.98 3.61
CA TYR A 217 1.87 18.28 3.15
C TYR A 217 3.25 18.13 2.50
N ALA A 218 3.32 18.49 1.23
CA ALA A 218 4.58 18.69 0.54
C ALA A 218 5.08 20.11 0.87
N LEU A 219 6.29 20.21 1.38
CA LEU A 219 6.97 21.42 1.80
C LEU A 219 8.14 21.69 0.84
N SER A 220 8.36 22.95 0.48
CA SER A 220 9.46 23.34 -0.42
C SER A 220 9.91 24.76 -0.13
N ASP A 221 11.22 24.99 -0.21
CA ASP A 221 11.84 26.33 -0.07
C ASP A 221 11.77 27.15 -1.36
N VAL A 222 11.58 26.46 -2.49
CA VAL A 222 11.39 27.05 -3.83
C VAL A 222 10.03 26.64 -4.42
N PRO A 223 9.49 27.38 -5.41
CA PRO A 223 8.28 26.97 -6.13
C PRO A 223 8.34 25.53 -6.65
N PHE A 224 7.20 24.83 -6.66
CA PHE A 224 7.13 23.40 -7.03
C PHE A 224 7.41 23.10 -8.51
N ASP A 225 7.34 24.11 -9.38
CA ASP A 225 7.69 24.06 -10.79
C ASP A 225 9.19 24.29 -11.04
N GLN A 226 9.94 24.76 -10.04
CA GLN A 226 11.38 24.96 -10.13
C GLN A 226 12.14 23.74 -9.61
N PRO A 227 13.30 23.38 -10.20
CA PRO A 227 14.14 22.29 -9.70
C PRO A 227 14.62 22.54 -8.26
N SER A 228 14.91 21.45 -7.55
CA SER A 228 15.48 21.47 -6.21
C SER A 228 16.58 20.41 -6.15
N ALA A 229 17.56 20.60 -5.26
CA ALA A 229 18.50 19.55 -4.93
C ALA A 229 17.74 18.28 -4.49
N SER A 230 18.27 17.12 -4.87
CA SER A 230 17.77 15.81 -4.45
C SER A 230 18.96 14.90 -4.17
N ALA A 231 18.92 14.16 -3.06
CA ALA A 231 19.90 13.10 -2.81
C ALA A 231 19.88 12.01 -3.89
N GLU A 232 18.76 11.86 -4.59
CA GLU A 232 18.51 10.85 -5.61
C GLU A 232 18.94 11.32 -7.02
N ALA A 233 19.55 12.51 -7.17
CA ALA A 233 19.91 13.06 -8.48
C ALA A 233 20.90 12.22 -9.31
N HIS A 234 21.56 11.25 -8.67
CA HIS A 234 22.48 10.29 -9.31
C HIS A 234 21.78 9.01 -9.80
N GLU A 235 20.50 8.82 -9.42
CA GLU A 235 19.71 7.66 -9.84
C GLU A 235 19.24 7.80 -11.30
N PRO A 236 18.86 6.69 -11.96
CA PRO A 236 18.22 6.75 -13.27
C PRO A 236 16.92 7.55 -13.27
N ASP A 237 16.53 8.02 -14.44
CA ASP A 237 15.22 8.68 -14.62
C ASP A 237 14.06 7.69 -14.47
N TYR A 238 12.99 8.13 -13.80
CA TYR A 238 11.80 7.34 -13.51
C TYR A 238 10.56 8.01 -14.13
N PRO A 239 9.68 7.26 -14.83
CA PRO A 239 8.51 7.84 -15.46
C PRO A 239 7.46 8.21 -14.39
N PRO A 240 6.78 9.37 -14.51
CA PRO A 240 5.78 9.82 -13.54
C PRO A 240 4.40 9.18 -13.80
N LEU A 241 4.35 7.85 -13.77
CA LEU A 241 3.21 7.06 -14.22
C LEU A 241 1.93 7.33 -13.41
N GLU A 242 2.02 7.54 -12.10
CA GLU A 242 0.85 7.86 -11.27
C GLU A 242 0.19 9.15 -11.74
N ARG A 243 0.98 10.19 -11.99
CA ARG A 243 0.50 11.48 -12.47
C ARG A 243 -0.12 11.39 -13.87
N GLU A 244 0.46 10.57 -14.75
CA GLU A 244 0.06 10.50 -16.16
C GLU A 244 -1.14 9.58 -16.40
N LEU A 245 -1.26 8.48 -15.64
CA LEU A 245 -2.20 7.40 -15.95
C LEU A 245 -3.25 7.17 -14.86
N LEU A 246 -3.07 7.72 -13.65
CA LEU A 246 -3.96 7.48 -12.50
C LEU A 246 -4.49 8.79 -11.89
N ASP A 247 -4.61 9.86 -12.69
CA ASP A 247 -5.05 11.17 -12.20
C ASP A 247 -6.51 11.20 -11.72
N ASP A 248 -7.26 10.13 -12.00
CA ASP A 248 -8.63 9.86 -11.56
C ASP A 248 -8.73 9.14 -10.19
N LEU A 249 -7.64 8.54 -9.69
CA LEU A 249 -7.66 7.71 -8.46
C LEU A 249 -7.57 8.50 -7.15
N GLY A 250 -7.67 9.83 -7.18
CA GLY A 250 -7.67 10.61 -5.95
C GLY A 250 -7.74 12.12 -6.17
N PRO A 251 -7.89 12.89 -5.09
CA PRO A 251 -7.86 14.34 -5.19
C PRO A 251 -6.47 14.82 -5.61
N ARG A 252 -6.44 15.79 -6.53
CA ARG A 252 -5.19 16.46 -6.90
C ARG A 252 -4.66 17.28 -5.73
N SER A 253 -3.33 17.35 -5.62
CA SER A 253 -2.70 18.18 -4.60
C SER A 253 -2.93 19.67 -4.86
N GLN A 254 -3.23 20.40 -3.79
CA GLN A 254 -3.64 21.81 -3.85
C GLN A 254 -2.63 22.69 -3.11
N PRO A 255 -2.27 23.88 -3.64
CA PRO A 255 -1.47 24.83 -2.90
C PRO A 255 -2.20 25.29 -1.63
N VAL A 256 -1.46 25.48 -0.55
CA VAL A 256 -1.95 26.04 0.71
C VAL A 256 -1.35 27.43 0.85
N ALA A 257 -2.21 28.45 0.95
CA ALA A 257 -1.77 29.83 1.05
C ALA A 257 -0.93 30.08 2.33
N PRO A 258 0.03 31.02 2.29
CA PRO A 258 0.72 31.48 3.50
C PRO A 258 -0.26 31.87 4.60
N GLY A 259 0.05 31.54 5.86
CA GLY A 259 -0.82 31.78 7.01
C GLY A 259 -1.98 30.78 7.17
N ARG A 260 -2.16 29.84 6.23
CA ARG A 260 -3.12 28.71 6.33
C ARG A 260 -2.44 27.39 6.70
N HIS A 261 -1.15 27.40 7.00
CA HIS A 261 -0.37 26.26 7.51
C HIS A 261 0.62 26.73 8.59
N PRO A 262 1.04 25.83 9.51
CA PRO A 262 1.98 26.18 10.58
C PRO A 262 3.45 26.06 10.19
N PHE A 263 3.76 25.49 9.02
CA PHE A 263 5.14 25.20 8.63
C PHE A 263 5.92 26.48 8.29
N PRO A 264 7.20 26.60 8.73
CA PRO A 264 8.05 27.77 8.48
C PRO A 264 8.68 27.75 7.08
N VAL A 265 7.91 27.40 6.04
CA VAL A 265 8.37 27.31 4.65
C VAL A 265 7.47 28.13 3.72
N PRO A 266 7.99 28.67 2.60
CA PRO A 266 7.23 29.55 1.72
C PRO A 266 6.23 28.82 0.81
N PHE A 267 6.47 27.55 0.45
CA PHE A 267 5.60 26.82 -0.48
C PHE A 267 5.11 25.51 0.14
N VAL A 268 3.78 25.37 0.20
CA VAL A 268 3.12 24.19 0.74
C VAL A 268 2.03 23.71 -0.22
N ARG A 269 1.97 22.39 -0.45
CA ARG A 269 0.83 21.73 -1.09
C ARG A 269 0.25 20.67 -0.16
N ARG A 270 -1.08 20.64 -0.02
CA ARG A 270 -1.80 19.54 0.63
C ARG A 270 -2.13 18.48 -0.41
N TYR A 271 -1.94 17.22 -0.07
CA TYR A 271 -2.38 16.07 -0.83
C TYR A 271 -3.12 15.09 0.09
N SER A 272 -3.84 14.13 -0.49
CA SER A 272 -4.40 13.01 0.26
C SER A 272 -3.91 11.72 -0.38
N GLN A 273 -3.54 10.74 0.42
CA GLN A 273 -2.94 9.49 -0.04
C GLN A 273 -3.34 8.34 0.89
N LEU A 274 -3.35 7.11 0.36
CA LEU A 274 -3.49 5.92 1.20
C LEU A 274 -2.22 5.70 2.02
N THR A 275 -2.41 5.46 3.31
CA THR A 275 -1.38 5.02 4.25
C THR A 275 -1.67 3.59 4.67
N PHE A 276 -0.62 2.78 4.77
CA PHE A 276 -0.66 1.38 5.17
C PHE A 276 -0.16 1.24 6.60
N ASN A 277 -1.06 0.91 7.52
CA ASN A 277 -0.70 0.58 8.90
C ASN A 277 -0.15 -0.86 8.94
N LEU A 278 1.12 -1.02 8.57
CA LEU A 278 1.72 -2.33 8.28
C LEU A 278 1.60 -3.35 9.41
N SER A 279 1.62 -2.91 10.68
CA SER A 279 1.37 -3.80 11.83
C SER A 279 -0.01 -4.45 11.79
N ALA A 280 -1.07 -3.67 11.55
CA ALA A 280 -2.43 -4.18 11.44
C ALA A 280 -2.66 -4.91 10.12
N TYR A 281 -2.13 -4.36 9.02
CA TYR A 281 -2.30 -4.94 7.69
C TYR A 281 -1.59 -6.30 7.56
N ALA A 282 -0.38 -6.45 8.10
CA ALA A 282 0.32 -7.72 8.11
C ALA A 282 -0.42 -8.80 8.89
N ARG A 283 -0.97 -8.46 10.06
CA ARG A 283 -1.78 -9.39 10.86
C ARG A 283 -3.02 -9.82 10.09
N LEU A 284 -3.78 -8.86 9.54
CA LEU A 284 -4.96 -9.13 8.73
C LEU A 284 -4.65 -10.13 7.60
N LEU A 285 -3.61 -9.88 6.81
CA LEU A 285 -3.30 -10.75 5.67
C LEU A 285 -2.82 -12.14 6.08
N MET A 286 -2.05 -12.23 7.18
CA MET A 286 -1.59 -13.52 7.71
C MET A 286 -2.75 -14.33 8.27
N ASP A 287 -3.65 -13.68 9.02
CA ASP A 287 -4.84 -14.30 9.58
C ASP A 287 -5.79 -14.77 8.46
N ASP A 288 -6.07 -13.91 7.48
CA ASP A 288 -6.87 -14.27 6.29
C ASP A 288 -6.29 -15.50 5.58
N PHE A 289 -4.96 -15.55 5.40
CA PHE A 289 -4.29 -16.65 4.70
C PHE A 289 -4.44 -17.96 5.46
N LEU A 290 -4.20 -17.94 6.77
CA LEU A 290 -4.30 -19.13 7.62
C LEU A 290 -5.75 -19.60 7.78
N GLN A 291 -6.69 -18.68 7.97
CA GLN A 291 -8.13 -18.99 8.08
C GLN A 291 -8.69 -19.58 6.79
N ALA A 292 -8.18 -19.16 5.63
CA ALA A 292 -8.52 -19.75 4.33
C ALA A 292 -7.82 -21.11 4.07
N GLY A 293 -7.20 -21.73 5.08
CA GLY A 293 -6.55 -23.04 4.99
C GLY A 293 -5.16 -23.00 4.37
N GLY A 294 -4.51 -21.85 4.38
CA GLY A 294 -3.17 -21.66 3.85
C GLY A 294 -2.13 -22.34 4.74
N GLU A 295 -1.13 -22.98 4.12
CA GLU A 295 -0.07 -23.67 4.86
C GLU A 295 1.23 -22.86 4.84
N LEU A 296 1.90 -22.75 5.99
CA LEU A 296 3.22 -22.13 6.11
C LEU A 296 4.29 -23.19 6.38
N GLN A 297 5.40 -23.11 5.64
CA GLN A 297 6.58 -23.95 5.83
C GLN A 297 7.82 -23.09 5.94
N THR A 298 8.50 -23.16 7.09
CA THR A 298 9.81 -22.50 7.25
C THR A 298 10.85 -23.24 6.42
N ARG A 299 11.34 -22.61 5.36
CA ARG A 299 12.31 -23.23 4.44
C ARG A 299 13.16 -22.17 3.75
N SER A 300 14.45 -22.46 3.62
CA SER A 300 15.40 -21.66 2.84
C SER A 300 15.75 -22.36 1.54
N PHE A 301 16.08 -21.57 0.52
CA PHE A 301 16.55 -22.04 -0.77
C PHE A 301 17.82 -21.28 -1.12
N GLU A 302 18.84 -22.01 -1.53
CA GLU A 302 20.14 -21.49 -1.98
C GLU A 302 20.30 -21.64 -3.49
N HIS A 303 19.58 -22.58 -4.12
CA HIS A 303 19.67 -22.84 -5.55
C HIS A 303 18.32 -23.27 -6.15
N PRO A 304 17.96 -22.88 -7.41
CA PRO A 304 16.64 -23.14 -7.99
C PRO A 304 16.34 -24.63 -8.16
N ARG A 305 17.37 -25.47 -8.33
CA ARG A 305 17.27 -26.94 -8.30
C ARG A 305 16.52 -27.49 -7.08
N GLN A 306 16.58 -26.81 -5.93
CA GLN A 306 15.85 -27.22 -4.72
C GLN A 306 14.32 -27.07 -4.87
N PHE A 307 13.82 -26.30 -5.84
CA PHE A 307 12.38 -26.26 -6.16
C PHE A 307 11.85 -27.63 -6.60
N GLY A 308 12.70 -28.48 -7.18
CA GLY A 308 12.34 -29.85 -7.55
C GLY A 308 11.94 -30.73 -6.35
N GLN A 309 12.34 -30.36 -5.14
CA GLN A 309 12.05 -31.06 -3.89
C GLN A 309 10.67 -30.70 -3.30
N LEU A 310 9.98 -29.72 -3.87
CA LEU A 310 8.64 -29.31 -3.45
C LEU A 310 7.60 -30.21 -4.11
N ARG A 311 6.47 -30.46 -3.44
CA ARG A 311 5.43 -31.35 -3.97
C ARG A 311 4.65 -30.69 -5.12
N GLU A 312 4.48 -29.37 -5.05
CA GLU A 312 3.66 -28.60 -5.96
C GLU A 312 4.32 -28.53 -7.34
N LYS A 313 3.55 -28.69 -8.42
CA LYS A 313 4.06 -28.65 -9.80
C LYS A 313 4.34 -27.23 -10.29
N ILE A 314 3.54 -26.28 -9.81
CA ILE A 314 3.65 -24.86 -10.15
C ILE A 314 4.03 -24.08 -8.89
N LEU A 315 4.96 -23.15 -9.03
CA LEU A 315 5.44 -22.28 -7.97
C LEU A 315 5.33 -20.82 -8.38
N VAL A 316 5.07 -19.92 -7.44
CA VAL A 316 5.35 -18.49 -7.61
C VAL A 316 6.60 -18.13 -6.82
N ASN A 317 7.64 -17.62 -7.48
CA ASN A 317 8.83 -17.09 -6.85
C ASN A 317 8.66 -15.59 -6.54
N ALA A 318 8.40 -15.28 -5.27
CA ALA A 318 8.21 -13.92 -4.75
C ALA A 318 9.31 -13.52 -3.75
N THR A 319 10.55 -13.89 -4.07
CA THR A 319 11.73 -13.75 -3.17
C THR A 319 12.33 -12.34 -3.12
N GLY A 320 11.77 -11.38 -3.86
CA GLY A 320 12.22 -9.98 -3.81
C GLY A 320 13.71 -9.85 -4.15
N TYR A 321 14.48 -9.22 -3.27
CA TYR A 321 15.93 -9.05 -3.47
C TYR A 321 16.68 -10.39 -3.45
N GLY A 322 16.13 -11.41 -2.76
CA GLY A 322 16.70 -12.75 -2.70
C GLY A 322 16.78 -13.45 -4.07
N ALA A 323 16.01 -12.99 -5.07
CA ALA A 323 16.11 -13.51 -6.43
C ALA A 323 17.50 -13.34 -7.05
N ARG A 324 18.25 -12.29 -6.66
CA ARG A 324 19.63 -12.08 -7.13
C ARG A 324 20.52 -13.27 -6.76
N ALA A 325 20.56 -13.64 -5.48
CA ALA A 325 21.36 -14.76 -5.00
C ALA A 325 20.78 -16.11 -5.40
N LEU A 326 19.45 -16.26 -5.34
CA LEU A 326 18.78 -17.54 -5.59
C LEU A 326 18.74 -17.92 -7.06
N LEU A 327 18.50 -16.97 -7.97
CA LEU A 327 18.32 -17.22 -9.41
C LEU A 327 19.48 -16.71 -10.27
N GLY A 328 20.46 -16.01 -9.69
CA GLY A 328 21.50 -15.33 -10.46
C GLY A 328 20.97 -14.14 -11.26
N ASP A 329 19.85 -13.55 -10.85
CA ASP A 329 19.26 -12.41 -11.56
C ASP A 329 19.97 -11.10 -11.17
N ASP A 330 21.07 -10.80 -11.85
CA ASP A 330 21.88 -9.61 -11.62
C ASP A 330 21.18 -8.29 -12.03
N SER A 331 20.03 -8.36 -12.70
CA SER A 331 19.20 -7.17 -13.00
C SER A 331 18.51 -6.59 -11.76
N VAL A 332 18.46 -7.34 -10.64
CA VAL A 332 17.90 -6.86 -9.38
C VAL A 332 18.94 -6.02 -8.63
N ILE A 333 18.66 -4.73 -8.54
CA ILE A 333 19.49 -3.72 -7.88
C ILE A 333 18.86 -3.43 -6.49
N PRO A 334 19.62 -3.53 -5.39
CA PRO A 334 19.12 -3.15 -4.08
C PRO A 334 19.03 -1.63 -3.97
N VAL A 335 17.90 -1.11 -3.52
CA VAL A 335 17.81 0.28 -3.07
C VAL A 335 17.58 0.27 -1.58
N ARG A 336 18.57 0.76 -0.84
CA ARG A 336 18.53 0.85 0.61
C ARG A 336 17.41 1.81 1.04
N GLY A 337 16.80 1.50 2.17
CA GLY A 337 15.84 2.37 2.82
C GLY A 337 15.98 2.22 4.33
N GLN A 338 15.89 3.34 5.03
CA GLN A 338 15.88 3.36 6.48
C GLN A 338 14.70 4.16 7.00
N THR A 339 14.17 3.73 8.13
CA THR A 339 13.13 4.46 8.86
C THR A 339 13.48 4.51 10.34
N ALA A 340 13.33 5.68 10.96
CA ALA A 340 13.23 5.84 12.40
C ALA A 340 11.75 5.89 12.77
N ARG A 341 11.31 5.08 13.74
CA ARG A 341 9.96 5.13 14.26
C ARG A 341 9.98 5.83 15.61
N LEU A 342 9.26 6.94 15.71
CA LEU A 342 9.02 7.63 16.97
C LEU A 342 7.84 7.02 17.72
N ILE A 343 7.80 7.20 19.04
CA ILE A 343 6.64 6.87 19.88
C ILE A 343 5.35 7.41 19.21
N PRO A 344 4.27 6.60 19.13
CA PRO A 344 2.99 7.04 18.59
C PRO A 344 2.51 8.37 19.15
N GLN A 345 1.91 9.18 18.26
CA GLN A 345 1.30 10.46 18.61
C GLN A 345 -0.06 10.53 17.89
N PRO A 346 -1.14 9.98 18.50
CA PRO A 346 -2.43 9.78 17.83
C PRO A 346 -3.07 11.05 17.26
N GLU A 347 -2.76 12.21 17.85
CA GLU A 347 -3.22 13.52 17.38
C GLU A 347 -2.54 13.99 16.09
N VAL A 348 -1.41 13.38 15.68
CA VAL A 348 -0.75 13.66 14.40
C VAL A 348 -1.35 12.75 13.33
N THR A 349 -2.19 13.34 12.48
CA THR A 349 -2.96 12.63 11.46
C THR A 349 -2.55 12.98 10.02
N TYR A 350 -1.41 13.65 9.84
CA TYR A 350 -0.90 14.14 8.56
C TYR A 350 0.55 13.73 8.29
N GLY A 351 0.88 13.43 7.03
CA GLY A 351 2.24 13.18 6.55
C GLY A 351 2.98 14.45 6.14
N LEU A 352 4.30 14.36 5.99
CA LEU A 352 5.15 15.44 5.47
C LEU A 352 6.15 14.91 4.45
N VAL A 353 6.34 15.67 3.38
CA VAL A 353 7.48 15.49 2.46
C VAL A 353 8.16 16.83 2.33
N TRP A 354 9.41 16.95 2.78
CA TRP A 354 10.19 18.18 2.62
C TRP A 354 11.16 18.03 1.46
N ARG A 355 10.73 18.60 0.34
CA ARG A 355 11.48 18.66 -0.91
C ARG A 355 12.77 19.46 -0.72
N GLY A 356 13.88 18.95 -1.23
CA GLY A 356 15.21 19.57 -1.06
C GLY A 356 15.94 19.15 0.22
N HIS A 357 15.21 18.63 1.21
CA HIS A 357 15.75 18.24 2.52
C HIS A 357 15.75 16.71 2.73
N ASN A 358 15.35 15.95 1.69
CA ASN A 358 15.32 14.48 1.67
C ASN A 358 14.52 13.86 2.83
N LEU A 359 13.50 14.55 3.35
CA LEU A 359 12.77 14.14 4.55
C LEU A 359 11.34 13.72 4.21
N ASN A 360 10.94 12.53 4.64
CA ASN A 360 9.58 12.02 4.55
C ASN A 360 9.10 11.56 5.93
N VAL A 361 7.88 11.95 6.29
CA VAL A 361 7.26 11.62 7.56
C VAL A 361 5.87 11.04 7.32
N VAL A 362 5.62 9.87 7.91
CA VAL A 362 4.34 9.18 7.77
C VAL A 362 3.80 8.84 9.15
N PRO A 363 2.65 9.42 9.56
CA PRO A 363 2.00 9.02 10.79
C PRO A 363 1.35 7.67 10.58
N ARG A 364 1.80 6.66 11.33
CA ARG A 364 1.13 5.37 11.42
C ARG A 364 0.56 5.18 12.82
N ARG A 365 -0.43 4.31 12.94
CA ARG A 365 -1.02 3.95 14.23
C ARG A 365 0.00 3.33 15.20
N ASP A 366 1.08 2.76 14.68
CA ASP A 366 2.15 2.14 15.47
C ASP A 366 3.38 3.03 15.67
N GLY A 367 3.35 4.28 15.23
CA GLY A 367 4.43 5.26 15.42
C GLY A 367 4.49 6.31 14.32
N VAL A 368 5.20 7.41 14.58
CA VAL A 368 5.50 8.41 13.53
C VAL A 368 6.79 7.99 12.84
N LEU A 369 6.71 7.65 11.56
CA LEU A 369 7.84 7.17 10.78
C LEU A 369 8.56 8.37 10.18
N VAL A 370 9.86 8.46 10.39
CA VAL A 370 10.74 9.48 9.83
C VAL A 370 11.77 8.78 8.95
N GLN A 371 11.83 9.16 7.69
CA GLN A 371 12.76 8.64 6.70
C GLN A 371 13.54 9.79 6.10
N ALA A 372 14.86 9.61 6.03
CA ALA A 372 15.71 10.43 5.19
C ALA A 372 16.28 9.59 4.05
N GLN A 373 16.26 10.12 2.84
CA GLN A 373 16.92 9.51 1.68
C GLN A 373 18.37 9.97 1.62
N GLY A 374 19.28 9.06 1.29
CA GLY A 374 20.70 9.32 1.19
C GLY A 374 21.24 9.13 -0.22
N ALA A 375 22.32 9.85 -0.55
CA ALA A 375 23.01 9.74 -1.84
C ALA A 375 23.67 8.36 -2.07
N ASN A 376 23.76 7.53 -1.04
CA ASN A 376 24.33 6.18 -1.11
C ASN A 376 23.26 5.08 -0.97
N ASP A 377 21.97 5.40 -1.17
CA ASP A 377 20.91 4.40 -1.05
C ASP A 377 20.77 3.53 -2.30
N PHE A 378 21.04 4.07 -3.48
CA PHE A 378 20.94 3.33 -4.74
C PHE A 378 22.09 2.33 -4.89
N ASN A 379 21.77 1.11 -5.34
CA ASN A 379 22.71 -0.01 -5.48
C ASN A 379 23.46 -0.34 -4.17
N ASN A 380 22.82 -0.11 -3.02
CA ASN A 380 23.41 -0.39 -1.72
C ASN A 380 22.68 -1.58 -1.06
N PRO A 381 23.36 -2.73 -0.89
CA PRO A 381 22.78 -3.91 -0.29
C PRO A 381 22.78 -3.90 1.25
N ASP A 382 23.47 -2.96 1.91
CA ASP A 382 23.68 -2.98 3.36
C ASP A 382 22.39 -2.60 4.12
N PRO A 383 21.75 -3.55 4.82
CA PRO A 383 20.53 -3.28 5.57
C PRO A 383 20.82 -2.75 6.97
N THR A 384 22.09 -2.56 7.36
CA THR A 384 22.48 -2.16 8.71
C THR A 384 21.96 -0.77 9.03
N PRO A 385 21.22 -0.60 10.14
CA PRO A 385 20.75 0.72 10.57
C PRO A 385 21.90 1.68 10.92
N ASP A 386 21.83 2.88 10.36
CA ASP A 386 22.67 4.03 10.74
C ASP A 386 21.92 4.90 11.75
N HIS A 387 22.25 4.75 13.03
CA HIS A 387 21.62 5.50 14.11
C HIS A 387 21.86 7.00 14.01
N ALA A 388 23.03 7.43 13.54
CA ALA A 388 23.38 8.85 13.44
C ALA A 388 22.57 9.53 12.34
N ALA A 389 22.40 8.87 11.18
CA ALA A 389 21.56 9.36 10.10
C ALA A 389 20.08 9.49 10.52
N SER A 390 19.55 8.49 11.23
CA SER A 390 18.18 8.55 11.76
C SER A 390 18.01 9.66 12.80
N ALA A 391 18.96 9.85 13.70
CA ALA A 391 18.93 10.95 14.65
C ALA A 391 19.00 12.32 13.96
N ALA A 392 19.80 12.46 12.90
CA ALA A 392 19.89 13.67 12.09
C ALA A 392 18.54 13.99 11.41
N ALA A 393 17.90 12.99 10.80
CA ALA A 393 16.58 13.15 10.18
C ALA A 393 15.50 13.63 11.18
N VAL A 394 15.52 13.10 12.41
CA VAL A 394 14.59 13.53 13.47
C VAL A 394 14.89 14.96 13.93
N ARG A 395 16.16 15.36 14.03
CA ARG A 395 16.53 16.75 14.33
C ARG A 395 16.13 17.70 13.20
N GLU A 396 16.22 17.27 11.95
CA GLU A 396 15.76 18.07 10.80
C GLU A 396 14.24 18.28 10.85
N LEU A 397 13.47 17.22 11.13
CA LEU A 397 12.03 17.32 11.35
C LEU A 397 11.68 18.29 12.48
N ALA A 398 12.45 18.31 13.56
CA ALA A 398 12.23 19.20 14.70
C ALA A 398 12.33 20.69 14.34
N ARG A 399 13.01 21.05 13.24
CA ARG A 399 13.11 22.45 12.77
C ARG A 399 11.80 22.98 12.17
N LEU A 400 10.88 22.09 11.78
CA LEU A 400 9.58 22.47 11.20
C LEU A 400 8.53 22.86 12.25
N PHE A 401 8.82 22.65 13.54
CA PHE A 401 7.89 22.88 14.62
C PHE A 401 8.53 23.73 15.71
N PRO A 402 7.74 24.56 16.44
CA PRO A 402 8.24 25.24 17.61
C PRO A 402 8.82 24.23 18.62
N GLN A 403 10.00 24.54 19.14
CA GLN A 403 10.55 23.79 20.28
C GLN A 403 9.67 24.10 21.50
N ALA A 404 9.19 23.06 22.17
CA ALA A 404 8.35 23.18 23.36
C ALA A 404 9.13 23.68 24.59
#